data_AF-A0A3C1DAQ7-F1
#
_entry.id   AF-A0A3C1DAQ7-F1
#
_cell.length_a   1.000
_cell.length_b   1.000
_cell.length_c   1.000
_cell.angle_alpha   90.00
_cell.angle_beta   90.00
_cell.angle_gamma   90.00
#
_symmetry.space_group_name_H-M   'P 1'
#
loop_
_entity.id
_entity.type
_entity.pdbx_description
1 polymer ?
#
loop_
_entity_poly.entity_id
_entity_poly.type
_entity_poly.pdbx_seq_one_letter_code
_entity_poly.pdbx_strand_id
1 'polypeptide(L)'
;IARAGVERSFGHRLFNGTRNPSRDTVLQFAFGLGLGCDESQQLLKVAGMSPLHPKVKRDAVVAYCLHNGRALMDAQELLYENGLPLLGGAKHE
;
A
#
# COMPACT_ATOMS: atom_id res chain seq x y z
N ILE A 1 -24.04 -4.17 -7.82
CA ILE A 1 -22.78 -3.41 -7.67
C ILE A 1 -21.65 -4.39 -7.93
N ALA A 2 -21.19 -4.44 -9.17
CA ALA A 2 -20.19 -5.39 -9.66
C ALA A 2 -19.01 -4.58 -10.19
N ARG A 3 -18.02 -4.32 -9.33
CA ARG A 3 -16.70 -3.85 -9.74
C ARG A 3 -15.66 -4.53 -8.87
N ALA A 4 -14.60 -4.98 -9.52
CA ALA A 4 -13.49 -5.75 -8.98
C ALA A 4 -13.78 -7.23 -8.70
N GLY A 5 -14.10 -7.95 -9.78
CA GLY A 5 -13.62 -9.32 -9.97
C GLY A 5 -12.09 -9.35 -10.21
N VAL A 6 -11.32 -8.62 -9.41
CA VAL A 6 -9.86 -8.71 -9.42
C VAL A 6 -9.52 -9.98 -8.68
N GLU A 7 -9.44 -11.03 -9.49
CA GLU A 7 -8.87 -12.34 -9.22
C GLU A 7 -8.01 -12.37 -7.95
N ARG A 8 -8.40 -13.20 -6.99
CA ARG A 8 -7.51 -13.73 -5.93
C ARG A 8 -6.18 -14.25 -6.52
N SER A 9 -6.15 -14.59 -7.80
CA SER A 9 -5.01 -15.09 -8.56
C SER A 9 -4.02 -14.02 -9.08
N PHE A 10 -4.39 -12.73 -9.13
CA PHE A 10 -3.47 -11.68 -9.64
C PHE A 10 -2.34 -11.42 -8.66
N GLY A 11 -2.67 -11.29 -7.37
CA GLY A 11 -1.67 -11.20 -6.30
C GLY A 11 -0.79 -12.44 -6.26
N HIS A 12 -1.37 -13.63 -6.40
CA HIS A 12 -0.61 -14.88 -6.35
C HIS A 12 0.41 -15.01 -7.51
N ARG A 13 0.12 -14.47 -8.71
CA ARG A 13 1.08 -14.42 -9.83
C ARG A 13 2.15 -13.35 -9.67
N LEU A 14 1.82 -12.19 -9.10
CA LEU A 14 2.79 -11.13 -8.84
C LEU A 14 3.79 -11.51 -7.72
N PHE A 15 3.34 -12.32 -6.74
CA PHE A 15 4.13 -12.69 -5.57
C PHE A 15 4.79 -14.08 -5.63
N ASN A 16 4.43 -14.97 -6.58
CA ASN A 16 5.04 -16.31 -6.71
C ASN A 16 6.45 -16.34 -7.33
N GLY A 17 6.98 -15.19 -7.78
CA GLY A 17 8.04 -15.20 -8.78
C GLY A 17 9.48 -15.14 -8.30
N THR A 18 9.86 -14.20 -7.43
CA THR A 18 11.32 -13.92 -7.28
C THR A 18 11.78 -13.11 -6.08
N ARG A 19 10.91 -12.53 -5.25
CA ARG A 19 11.31 -11.79 -4.03
C ARG A 19 10.12 -11.54 -3.14
N ASN A 20 10.26 -11.80 -1.84
CA ASN A 20 9.22 -11.47 -0.86
C ASN A 20 9.11 -9.93 -0.79
N PRO A 21 8.01 -9.31 -1.26
CA PRO A 21 7.90 -7.85 -1.30
C PRO A 21 7.88 -7.32 0.13
N SER A 22 8.45 -6.14 0.35
CA SER A 22 8.29 -5.46 1.63
C SER A 22 6.87 -4.90 1.75
N ARG A 23 6.41 -4.62 2.98
CA ARG A 23 5.13 -3.93 3.21
C ARG A 23 5.02 -2.63 2.42
N ASP A 24 6.11 -1.87 2.37
CA ASP A 24 6.20 -0.62 1.63
C ASP A 24 6.05 -0.83 0.12
N THR A 25 6.66 -1.89 -0.43
CA THR A 25 6.50 -2.26 -1.85
C THR A 25 5.04 -2.58 -2.17
N VAL A 26 4.35 -3.29 -1.28
CA VAL A 26 2.91 -3.59 -1.45
C VAL A 26 2.06 -2.31 -1.40
N LEU A 27 2.38 -1.38 -0.50
CA LEU A 27 1.70 -0.08 -0.44
C LEU A 27 1.97 0.77 -1.68
N GLN A 28 3.21 0.80 -2.18
CA GLN A 28 3.55 1.47 -3.43
C GLN A 28 2.78 0.89 -4.61
N PHE A 29 2.61 -0.44 -4.67
CA PHE A 29 1.75 -1.08 -5.66
C PHE A 29 0.28 -0.67 -5.51
N ALA A 30 -0.24 -0.58 -4.29
CA ALA A 30 -1.60 -0.12 -4.06
C ALA A 30 -1.84 1.29 -4.64
N PHE A 31 -0.89 2.22 -4.43
CA PHE A 31 -0.93 3.54 -5.04
C PHE A 31 -0.77 3.50 -6.57
N GLY A 32 0.18 2.72 -7.09
CA GLY A 32 0.43 2.60 -8.53
C GLY A 32 -0.75 1.99 -9.30
N LEU A 33 -1.54 1.13 -8.64
CA LEU A 33 -2.78 0.55 -9.17
C LEU A 33 -4.00 1.43 -8.92
N GLY A 34 -3.86 2.55 -8.19
CA GLY A 34 -4.97 3.44 -7.85
C GLY A 34 -6.04 2.79 -6.95
N LEU A 35 -5.63 1.86 -6.09
CA LEU A 35 -6.55 1.11 -5.23
C LEU A 35 -7.17 1.99 -4.13
N GLY A 36 -8.43 1.72 -3.80
CA GLY A 36 -9.06 2.28 -2.62
C GLY A 36 -8.55 1.68 -1.31
N CYS A 37 -9.00 2.23 -0.17
CA CYS A 37 -8.60 1.76 1.16
C CYS A 37 -8.91 0.26 1.37
N ASP A 38 -10.12 -0.20 1.04
CA ASP A 38 -10.52 -1.60 1.19
C ASP A 38 -9.72 -2.56 0.29
N GLU A 39 -9.48 -2.18 -0.96
CA GLU A 39 -8.71 -2.98 -1.92
C GLU A 39 -7.24 -3.07 -1.50
N SER A 40 -6.68 -1.96 -1.03
CA SER A 40 -5.31 -1.91 -0.47
C SER A 40 -5.19 -2.79 0.77
N GLN A 41 -6.21 -2.80 1.62
CA GLN A 41 -6.29 -3.68 2.79
C GLN A 41 -6.34 -5.16 2.41
N GLN A 42 -7.09 -5.51 1.36
CA GLN A 42 -7.08 -6.87 0.81
C GLN A 42 -5.72 -7.22 0.21
N LEU A 43 -5.09 -6.30 -0.53
CA LEU A 43 -3.78 -6.51 -1.12
C LEU A 43 -2.72 -6.81 -0.06
N LEU A 44 -2.69 -6.04 1.04
CA LEU A 44 -1.81 -6.29 2.18
C LEU A 44 -2.06 -7.68 2.78
N LYS A 45 -3.32 -8.07 2.96
CA LYS A 45 -3.69 -9.38 3.49
C LYS A 45 -3.24 -10.53 2.59
N VAL A 46 -3.42 -10.39 1.28
CA VAL A 46 -2.99 -11.39 0.28
C VAL A 46 -1.47 -11.50 0.23
N ALA A 47 -0.76 -10.38 0.40
CA ALA A 47 0.70 -10.35 0.49
C ALA A 47 1.25 -10.82 1.86
N GLY A 48 0.39 -11.22 2.81
CA GLY A 48 0.81 -11.64 4.15
C GLY A 48 1.34 -10.49 5.02
N MET A 49 1.00 -9.24 4.69
CA MET A 49 1.45 -8.03 5.38
C MET A 49 0.43 -7.56 6.42
N SER A 50 0.93 -6.91 7.47
CA SER A 50 0.06 -6.28 8.47
C SER A 50 -0.82 -5.19 7.85
N PRO A 51 -2.12 -5.14 8.22
CA PRO A 51 -3.06 -4.14 7.74
C PRO A 51 -2.63 -2.71 8.10
N LEU A 52 -3.23 -1.70 7.47
CA LEU A 52 -3.04 -0.31 7.88
C LEU A 52 -3.80 -0.07 9.19
N HIS A 53 -3.09 0.36 10.23
CA HIS A 53 -3.69 0.58 11.54
C HIS A 53 -3.86 2.08 11.82
N PRO A 54 -5.07 2.60 12.10
CA PRO A 54 -5.30 4.04 12.30
C PRO A 54 -4.54 4.63 13.50
N LYS A 55 -4.19 3.81 14.49
CA LYS A 55 -3.32 4.21 15.62
C LYS A 55 -1.87 4.51 15.22
N VAL A 56 -1.39 3.96 14.10
CA VAL A 56 -0.04 4.24 13.60
C VAL A 56 -0.12 5.46 12.70
N LYS A 57 0.51 6.57 13.08
CA LYS A 57 0.44 7.84 12.32
C LYS A 57 0.78 7.66 10.84
N ARG A 58 1.84 6.91 10.53
CA ARG A 58 2.24 6.57 9.15
C ARG A 58 1.12 5.89 8.38
N ASP A 59 0.52 4.85 8.98
CA ASP A 59 -0.56 4.11 8.35
C ASP A 59 -1.83 4.96 8.20
N ALA A 60 -2.11 5.85 9.15
CA ALA A 60 -3.23 6.77 9.07
C ALA A 60 -3.08 7.74 7.89
N VAL A 61 -1.88 8.29 7.67
CA VAL A 61 -1.59 9.14 6.50
C VAL A 61 -1.75 8.36 5.20
N VAL A 62 -1.20 7.14 5.14
CA VAL A 62 -1.31 6.27 3.96
C VAL A 62 -2.78 5.92 3.68
N ALA A 63 -3.53 5.51 4.70
CA ALA A 63 -4.95 5.19 4.59
C ALA A 63 -5.78 6.41 4.16
N TYR A 64 -5.44 7.60 4.65
CA TYR A 64 -6.05 8.84 4.22
C TYR A 64 -5.81 9.10 2.72
N CYS A 65 -4.57 8.95 2.24
CA CYS A 65 -4.26 9.14 0.83
C CYS A 65 -4.99 8.11 -0.06
N LEU A 66 -5.01 6.84 0.33
CA LEU A 66 -5.73 5.78 -0.38
C LEU A 66 -7.24 6.02 -0.40
N HIS A 67 -7.83 6.47 0.72
CA HIS A 67 -9.24 6.80 0.81
C HIS A 67 -9.61 7.98 -0.11
N ASN A 68 -8.74 8.96 -0.24
CA ASN A 68 -8.94 10.14 -1.09
C ASN A 68 -8.48 9.93 -2.54
N GLY A 69 -8.02 8.72 -2.91
CA GLY A 69 -7.53 8.43 -4.25
C GLY A 69 -6.32 9.27 -4.67
N ARG A 70 -5.48 9.68 -3.71
CA ARG A 70 -4.28 10.49 -3.96
C ARG A 70 -3.17 9.68 -4.60
N ALA A 71 -2.31 10.34 -5.36
CA ALA A 71 -1.17 9.71 -5.99
C ALA A 71 -0.09 9.32 -4.96
N LEU A 72 0.80 8.40 -5.34
CA LEU A 72 1.96 8.02 -4.51
C LEU A 72 2.79 9.25 -4.12
N MET A 73 2.99 10.19 -5.05
CA MET A 73 3.77 11.40 -4.81
C MET A 73 3.18 12.26 -3.69
N ASP A 74 1.86 12.47 -3.70
CA ASP A 74 1.15 13.21 -2.65
C ASP A 74 1.28 12.51 -1.29
N ALA A 75 1.22 11.17 -1.28
CA ALA A 75 1.41 10.40 -0.06
C ALA A 75 2.84 10.55 0.48
N GLN A 76 3.86 10.55 -0.38
CA GLN A 76 5.25 10.80 0.03
C GLN A 76 5.42 12.21 0.59
N GLU A 77 4.82 13.22 -0.04
CA GLU A 77 4.85 14.60 0.42
C GLU A 77 4.21 14.74 1.80
N LEU A 78 2.99 14.23 2.00
CA LEU A 78 2.34 14.23 3.32
C LEU A 78 3.17 13.49 4.38
N LEU A 79 3.77 12.35 4.02
CA LEU A 79 4.64 11.62 4.94
C LEU A 79 5.87 12.46 5.32
N TYR A 80 6.49 13.11 4.35
CA TYR A 80 7.63 14.00 4.57
C TYR A 80 7.28 15.20 5.46
N GLU A 81 6.18 15.89 5.16
CA GLU A 81 5.69 17.06 5.92
C GLU A 81 5.37 16.70 7.39
N ASN A 82 4.91 15.48 7.63
CA ASN A 82 4.63 14.98 8.98
C ASN A 82 5.86 14.38 9.69
N GLY A 83 7.04 14.43 9.06
CA GLY A 83 8.27 13.84 9.61
C GLY A 83 8.21 12.31 9.73
N LEU A 84 7.43 11.65 8.89
CA LEU A 84 7.20 10.21 8.90
C LEU A 84 8.07 9.49 7.86
N PRO A 85 8.40 8.20 8.09
CA PRO A 85 9.16 7.43 7.11
C PRO A 85 8.45 7.30 5.77
N LEU A 86 9.15 7.68 4.70
CA LEU A 86 8.71 7.57 3.31
C LEU A 86 8.46 6.11 2.90
N LEU A 87 7.58 5.88 1.93
CA LEU A 87 7.33 4.54 1.39
C LEU A 87 8.47 4.11 0.48
N GLY A 88 9.11 2.98 0.78
CA GLY A 88 10.23 2.45 0.02
C GLY A 88 11.55 3.19 0.25
N GLY A 89 11.62 4.04 1.28
CA GLY A 89 12.86 4.59 1.78
C GLY A 89 13.72 3.45 2.31
N ALA A 90 14.65 2.97 1.49
CA ALA A 90 15.58 1.94 1.88
C ALA A 90 16.37 2.42 3.11
N LYS A 91 16.26 1.69 4.23
CA LYS A 91 17.45 1.44 5.01
C LYS A 91 18.32 0.52 4.17
N HIS A 92 19.17 1.11 3.33
CA HIS A 92 20.38 0.43 2.92
C HIS A 92 21.25 0.38 4.17
N GLU A 93 21.19 -0.74 4.89
CA GLU A 93 22.29 -1.18 5.73
C GLU A 93 23.50 -1.52 4.87
#